data_AF-A0A7X4IAD2-F1
#
_entry.id   AF-A0A7X4IAD2-F1
#
_cell.length_a   1.000
_cell.length_b   1.000
_cell.length_c   1.000
_cell.angle_alpha   90.00
_cell.angle_beta   90.00
_cell.angle_gamma   90.00
#
_symmetry.space_group_name_H-M   'P 1'
#
loop_
_entity.id
_entity.type
_entity.pdbx_description
1 polymer ?
#
loop_
_entity_poly.entity_id
_entity_poly.type
_entity_poly.pdbx_seq_one_letter_code
_entity_poly.pdbx_strand_id
1 'polypeptide(L)' 'MGVYKDDKTASWFCKFYFKDWQGDRHQTTKRGFKTKRDALRWQADFIAKENRSMHISFPNNPF' A
#
# COMPACT_ATOMS: atom_id res chain seq x y z
N MET A 1 12.06 -1.70 1.70
CA MET A 1 10.82 -1.18 2.31
C MET A 1 11.17 -0.75 3.72
N GLY A 2 10.87 0.48 4.13
CA GLY A 2 11.25 0.99 5.44
C GLY A 2 10.08 1.69 6.12
N VAL A 3 9.79 1.30 7.35
CA VAL A 3 8.94 2.08 8.25
C VAL A 3 9.87 2.86 9.16
N TYR A 4 9.76 4.17 9.09
CA TYR A 4 10.66 5.10 9.76
C TYR A 4 9.87 5.86 10.83
N LYS A 5 10.53 6.13 11.94
CA LYS A 5 9.98 6.95 13.03
C LYS A 5 10.54 8.35 12.85
N ASP A 6 9.65 9.33 12.77
CA ASP A 6 10.04 10.72 12.88
C ASP A 6 10.09 11.10 14.36
N ASP A 7 11.29 11.32 14.87
CA ASP A 7 11.52 11.63 16.28
C ASP A 7 11.08 13.07 16.64
N LYS A 8 10.91 13.95 15.65
CA LYS A 8 10.47 15.35 15.86
C LYS A 8 8.95 15.47 16.06
N THR A 9 8.17 14.66 15.36
CA THR A 9 6.70 14.68 15.37
C THR A 9 6.10 13.45 16.06
N ALA A 10 6.93 12.59 16.64
CA ALA A 10 6.55 11.29 17.22
C ALA A 10 5.65 10.46 16.29
N SER A 11 5.78 10.65 14.98
CA SER A 11 4.89 10.10 13.97
C SER A 11 5.65 9.10 13.11
N TRP A 12 4.99 8.00 12.76
CA TRP A 12 5.53 6.97 11.90
C TRP A 12 5.15 7.24 10.45
N PHE A 13 6.08 6.94 9.54
CA PHE A 13 5.83 6.97 8.11
C PHE A 13 6.32 5.68 7.46
N CYS A 14 5.57 5.20 6.47
CA CYS A 14 5.96 4.08 5.63
C CYS A 14 6.25 4.57 4.21
N LYS A 15 7.38 4.10 3.68
CA LYS A 15 7.77 4.33 2.29
C LYS A 15 8.10 2.99 1.65
N PHE A 16 7.38 2.66 0.59
CA PHE A 16 7.62 1.45 -0.17
C PHE A 16 7.42 1.69 -1.67
N TYR A 17 8.12 0.84 -2.43
CA TYR A 17 7.92 0.72 -3.86
C TYR A 17 7.05 -0.52 -4.06
N PHE A 18 6.06 -0.40 -4.93
CA PHE A 18 5.29 -1.53 -5.41
C PHE A 18 5.33 -1.53 -6.94
N LYS A 19 5.12 -2.71 -7.52
CA LYS A 19 4.99 -2.85 -8.96
C LYS A 19 3.53 -3.02 -9.26
N ASP A 20 3.03 -2.20 -10.18
CA ASP A 20 1.69 -2.36 -10.71
C ASP A 20 1.64 -3.54 -11.68
N TRP A 21 0.43 -3.92 -12.07
CA TRP A 21 0.20 -5.03 -13.01
C TRP A 21 0.79 -4.74 -14.38
N GLN A 22 0.89 -3.47 -14.78
CA GLN A 22 1.59 -3.04 -15.98
C GLN A 22 3.11 -3.19 -15.90
N GLY A 23 3.67 -3.51 -14.73
CA GLY A 23 5.10 -3.64 -14.50
C GLY A 23 5.80 -2.33 -14.14
N ASP A 24 5.06 -1.22 -14.09
CA ASP A 24 5.54 0.08 -13.65
C ASP A 24 5.84 0.09 -12.15
N ARG A 25 6.93 0.76 -11.77
CA ARG A 25 7.32 0.92 -10.36
C ARG A 25 6.70 2.19 -9.81
N HIS A 26 5.73 2.03 -8.93
CA HIS A 26 5.13 3.14 -8.21
C HIS A 26 5.76 3.27 -6.82
N GLN A 27 5.98 4.51 -6.42
CA GLN A 27 6.44 4.85 -5.09
C GLN A 27 5.28 5.42 -4.29
N THR A 28 4.96 4.76 -3.19
CA THR A 28 3.98 5.23 -2.24
C THR A 28 4.65 5.61 -0.92
N THR A 29 4.30 6.79 -0.42
CA THR A 29 4.73 7.27 0.89
C THR A 29 3.51 7.73 1.66
N LYS A 30 3.29 7.18 2.84
CA LYS A 30 2.26 7.67 3.76
C LYS A 30 2.84 7.99 5.13
N ARG A 31 2.47 9.16 5.65
CA ARG A 31 2.92 9.74 6.91
C ARG A 31 1.73 9.96 7.85
N GLY A 32 2.03 10.10 9.14
CA GLY A 32 1.02 10.39 10.18
C GLY A 32 0.48 9.16 10.90
N PHE A 33 1.18 8.02 10.85
CA PHE A 33 0.81 6.87 11.65
C PHE A 33 1.24 7.06 13.10
N LYS A 34 0.36 6.77 14.06
CA LYS A 34 0.75 6.78 15.49
C LYS A 34 1.66 5.61 15.85
N THR A 35 1.55 4.48 15.15
CA THR A 35 2.31 3.27 15.45
C THR A 35 2.88 2.62 14.19
N LYS A 36 3.97 1.87 14.35
CA LYS A 36 4.53 1.01 13.30
C LYS A 36 3.53 -0.04 12.79
N ARG A 37 2.65 -0.53 13.68
CA ARG A 37 1.64 -1.55 13.34
C ARG A 37 0.58 -1.01 12.39
N ASP A 38 0.10 0.22 12.60
CA ASP A 38 -0.82 0.88 11.67
C ASP A 38 -0.18 1.06 10.29
N ALA A 39 1.08 1.48 10.25
CA ALA A 39 1.81 1.66 8.99
C ALA A 39 1.96 0.35 8.21
N LEU A 40 2.24 -0.77 8.90
CA LEU A 40 2.30 -2.13 8.32
C LEU A 40 0.93 -2.61 7.83
N ARG A 41 -0.13 -2.37 8.62
CA ARG A 41 -1.49 -2.76 8.25
C ARG A 41 -1.96 -2.03 7.01
N TRP A 42 -1.66 -0.73 6.92
CA TRP A 42 -1.96 0.08 5.75
C TRP A 42 -1.21 -0.40 4.50
N GLN A 43 0.09 -0.73 4.63
CA GLN A 43 0.86 -1.35 3.56
C GLN A 43 0.18 -2.63 3.03
N ALA A 44 -0.21 -3.53 3.94
CA ALA A 44 -0.81 -4.80 3.56
C ALA A 44 -2.17 -4.59 2.86
N ASP A 45 -2.99 -3.68 3.39
CA ASP A 45 -4.27 -3.30 2.81
C ASP A 45 -4.11 -2.65 1.42
N PHE A 46 -3.10 -1.80 1.26
CA PHE A 46 -2.76 -1.17 -0.01
C PHE A 46 -2.38 -2.20 -1.08
N ILE A 47 -1.46 -3.10 -0.77
CA ILE A 47 -1.05 -4.17 -1.71
C ILE A 47 -2.24 -5.09 -2.02
N ALA A 48 -3.03 -5.45 -1.01
CA ALA A 48 -4.23 -6.26 -1.21
C ALA A 48 -5.26 -5.56 -2.09
N LYS A 49 -5.42 -4.24 -1.96
CA LYS A 49 -6.30 -3.43 -2.80
C LYS A 49 -5.79 -3.32 -4.23
N GLU A 50 -4.51 -3.07 -4.42
CA GLU A 50 -3.87 -3.00 -5.75
C GLU A 50 -3.97 -4.36 -6.46
N ASN A 51 -3.65 -5.45 -5.75
CA ASN A 51 -3.76 -6.81 -6.28
C ASN A 51 -5.22 -7.22 -6.56
N ARG A 52 -6.18 -6.76 -5.76
CA ARG A 52 -7.60 -7.01 -6.00
C ARG A 52 -8.13 -6.21 -7.20
N SER A 53 -7.60 -5.01 -7.44
CA SER A 53 -7.92 -4.22 -8.64
C SER A 53 -7.50 -4.93 -9.93
N MET A 54 -6.51 -5.82 -9.90
CA MET A 54 -6.06 -6.59 -11.07
C MET A 54 -7.05 -7.69 -11.50
N HIS A 55 -8.06 -8.01 -10.70
CA HIS A 55 -8.94 -9.15 -10.94
C HIS A 55 -10.41 -8.81 -10.61
N ILE A 56 -10.93 -7.72 -11.16
CA ILE A 56 -12.38 -7.51 -11.24
C ILE A 56 -12.73 -7.15 -12.69
N SER A 57 -12.61 -8.14 -13.56
CA SER A 57 -13.35 -8.21 -14.81
C SER A 57 -13.91 -9.63 -14.87
N PHE A 58 -14.99 -9.86 -14.12
CA PHE A 58 -15.85 -11.01 -14.38
C PHE A 58 -16.77 -10.60 -15.54
N PRO A 59 -16.61 -11.16 -16.75
CA PRO A 59 -17.66 -11.09 -17.74
C PRO A 59 -18.79 -12.02 -17.27
N ASN A 60 -19.73 -11.47 -16.49
CA ASN A 60 -20.98 -12.16 -16.23
C ASN A 60 -21.85 -12.02 -17.49
N ASN A 61 -21.61 -12.90 -18.46
CA ASN A 61 -22.52 -13.11 -19.57
C ASN A 61 -22.83 -14.60 -19.69
N PRO A 62 -23.73 -15.15 -18.85
CA PRO A 62 -24.47 -16.33 -19.24
C PRO A 62 -25.55 -15.87 -20.23
N PHE A 63 -25.51 -16.48 -21.41
CA PHE A 63 -26.57 -16.46 -22.41
C PHE A 63 -27.92 -16.88 -21.81
#